data_AF-A0A7X6DM09-F1
#
_entry.id   AF-A0A7X6DM09-F1
#
_cell.length_a   1.000
_cell.length_b   1.000
_cell.length_c   1.000
_cell.angle_alpha   90.00
_cell.angle_beta   90.00
_cell.angle_gamma   90.00
#
_symmetry.space_group_name_H-M   'P 1'
#
loop_
_entity.id
_entity.type
_entity.pdbx_description
1 polymer ?
#
loop_
_entity_poly.entity_id
_entity_poly.type
_entity_poly.pdbx_seq_one_letter_code
_entity_poly.pdbx_strand_id
1 'polypeptide(L)' 'MNCRKCGGLMVAEKFLFTSIESRPWDYVGARCLCCGRIEDPVILAHEMRARSRRSRARG' A
#
# COMPACT_ATOMS: atom_id res chain seq x y z
N MET A 1 -5.28 -10.69 -4.62
CA MET A 1 -4.75 -9.36 -4.98
C MET A 1 -3.39 -9.54 -5.63
N ASN A 2 -3.16 -8.88 -6.76
CA ASN A 2 -1.95 -9.05 -7.57
C ASN A 2 -1.09 -7.79 -7.46
N CYS A 3 0.23 -7.96 -7.43
CA CYS A 3 1.18 -6.87 -7.31
C CYS A 3 1.04 -5.91 -8.50
N ARG A 4 0.86 -4.61 -8.24
CA ARG A 4 0.79 -3.57 -9.28
C ARG A 4 2.09 -3.39 -10.08
N LYS A 5 3.20 -4.01 -9.66
CA LYS A 5 4.50 -3.97 -10.37
C LYS A 5 4.64 -5.09 -11.39
N CYS A 6 4.43 -6.33 -10.94
CA CYS A 6 4.81 -7.53 -11.69
C CYS A 6 3.68 -8.54 -11.84
N GLY A 7 2.47 -8.24 -11.36
CA GLY A 7 1.33 -9.16 -11.40
C GLY A 7 1.41 -10.35 -10.44
N GLY A 8 2.52 -10.51 -9.72
CA GLY A 8 2.76 -11.62 -8.79
C GLY A 8 1.85 -11.63 -7.55
N LEU A 9 1.84 -12.75 -6.83
CA LEU A 9 1.01 -12.95 -5.65
C LEU A 9 1.40 -11.99 -4.52
N MET A 10 0.39 -11.34 -3.93
CA MET A 10 0.52 -10.51 -2.74
C MET A 10 -0.06 -11.26 -1.53
N VAL A 11 0.68 -11.27 -0.42
CA VAL A 11 0.25 -11.88 0.84
C VAL A 11 0.18 -10.82 1.94
N ALA A 12 -0.78 -10.98 2.86
CA ALA A 12 -0.86 -10.11 4.04
C ALA A 12 0.32 -10.38 4.96
N GLU A 13 0.95 -9.32 5.47
CA GLU A 13 2.10 -9.41 6.35
C GLU A 13 2.02 -8.32 7.42
N LYS A 14 2.46 -8.66 8.63
CA LYS A 14 2.55 -7.71 9.74
C LYS A 14 3.90 -7.02 9.69
N PHE A 15 3.88 -5.70 9.55
CA PHE A 15 5.07 -4.86 9.48
C PHE A 15 5.19 -4.04 10.76
N LEU A 16 6.41 -3.93 11.27
CA LEU A 16 6.74 -2.97 12.30
C LEU A 16 7.11 -1.64 11.63
N PHE A 17 6.31 -0.60 11.87
CA PHE A 17 6.67 0.75 11.51
C PHE A 17 7.52 1.35 12.62
N THR A 18 8.72 1.79 12.27
CA THR A 18 9.63 2.51 13.16
C THR A 18 10.00 3.84 12.52
N SER A 19 9.79 4.94 13.24
CA SER A 19 10.38 6.23 12.87
C SER A 19 11.02 6.88 14.10
N ILE A 20 11.97 7.79 13.88
CA ILE A 20 12.65 8.52 14.97
C ILE A 20 11.65 9.41 15.72
N GLU A 21 10.66 9.94 15.00
CA GLU A 21 9.71 10.93 15.49
C GLU A 21 8.43 10.33 16.10
N SER A 22 8.27 9.00 16.04
CA SER A 22 7.04 8.36 16.47
C SER A 22 7.26 7.04 17.19
N ARG A 23 6.33 6.69 18.10
CA ARG A 23 6.40 5.41 18.80
C ARG A 23 6.24 4.29 17.76
N PRO A 24 7.03 3.20 17.85
CA PRO A 24 6.84 2.07 16.97
C PRO A 24 5.41 1.55 17.02
N TRP A 25 4.84 1.21 15.88
CA TRP A 25 3.53 0.56 15.80
C TRP A 25 3.52 -0.50 14.73
N ASP A 26 2.66 -1.48 14.93
CA ASP A 26 2.43 -2.54 13.95
C ASP A 26 1.33 -2.13 12.98
N TYR A 27 1.48 -2.50 11.72
CA TYR A 27 0.41 -2.43 10.72
C TYR A 27 0.39 -3.68 9.85
N VAL A 28 -0.76 -3.97 9.26
CA VAL A 28 -0.90 -5.05 8.29
C VAL A 28 -0.85 -4.46 6.89
N GLY A 29 0.20 -4.83 6.15
CA GLY A 29 0.37 -4.49 4.74
C GLY A 29 0.29 -5.74 3.86
N ALA A 30 0.62 -5.59 2.58
CA ALA A 30 0.76 -6.73 1.69
C ALA A 30 2.12 -6.75 0.98
N ARG A 31 2.82 -7.89 0.99
CA ARG A 31 4.11 -8.09 0.30
C ARG A 31 3.94 -8.97 -0.94
N CYS A 32 4.56 -8.57 -2.03
CA CYS A 32 4.70 -9.40 -3.22
C CYS A 32 5.77 -10.47 -3.01
N LEU A 33 5.39 -11.75 -3.14
CA LEU A 33 6.36 -12.86 -3.05
C LEU A 33 7.32 -12.92 -4.24
N CYS A 34 6.98 -12.31 -5.38
CA CYS A 34 7.80 -12.36 -6.58
C CYS A 34 8.84 -11.24 -6.67
N CYS A 35 8.47 -10.00 -6.28
CA CYS A 35 9.36 -8.84 -6.45
C CYS A 35 9.59 -8.01 -5.19
N GLY A 36 9.03 -8.42 -4.04
CA GLY A 36 9.24 -7.76 -2.76
C GLY A 36 8.53 -6.41 -2.58
N ARG A 37 7.73 -5.95 -3.55
CA ARG A 37 6.93 -4.72 -3.39
C ARG A 37 5.99 -4.86 -2.18
N ILE A 38 6.02 -3.86 -1.31
CA ILE A 38 5.10 -3.72 -0.19
C ILE A 38 4.03 -2.69 -0.57
N GLU A 39 2.77 -3.01 -0.30
CA GLU A 39 1.65 -2.09 -0.46
C GLU A 39 0.95 -1.89 0.88
N ASP A 40 0.90 -0.63 1.30
CA ASP A 40 0.17 -0.19 2.48
C ASP A 40 -1.30 0.09 2.10
N PRO A 41 -2.29 -0.56 2.75
CA PRO A 41 -3.70 -0.41 2.43
C PRO A 41 -4.24 1.01 2.61
N VAL A 42 -3.72 1.76 3.58
CA VAL A 42 -4.13 3.14 3.88
C VAL A 42 -3.62 4.08 2.80
N ILE A 43 -2.35 3.95 2.43
CA ILE A 43 -1.76 4.73 1.33
C ILE A 43 -2.49 4.41 0.03
N LEU A 44 -2.74 3.13 -0.26
CA LEU A 44 -3.49 2.71 -1.45
C LEU A 44 -4.90 3.32 -1.48
N ALA A 45 -5.64 3.25 -0.38
CA ALA A 45 -6.98 3.83 -0.29
C ALA A 45 -6.94 5.36 -0.51
N HIS A 46 -5.94 6.05 0.04
CA HIS A 46 -5.74 7.47 -0.17
C HIS A 46 -5.44 7.80 -1.64
N GLU A 47 -4.54 7.06 -2.29
CA GLU A 47 -4.24 7.22 -3.72
C GLU A 47 -5.47 6.99 -4.62
N MET A 48 -6.29 6.00 -4.30
CA MET A 48 -7.53 5.71 -5.04
C MET A 48 -8.53 6.85 -4.92
N ARG A 49 -8.73 7.38 -3.70
CA ARG A 49 -9.58 8.56 -3.46
C ARG A 49 -9.06 9.82 -4.16
N ALA A 50 -7.74 10.03 -4.16
CA ALA A 50 -7.13 11.16 -4.85
C ALA A 50 -7.28 11.05 -6.39
N ARG A 51 -7.21 9.83 -6.93
CA ARG A 51 -7.46 9.58 -8.36
C ARG A 51 -8.91 9.84 -8.77
N SER A 52 -9.88 9.38 -8.00
CA SER A 52 -11.30 9.60 -8.31
C SER A 52 -11.70 11.08 -8.26
N ARG A 53 -11.08 11.87 -7.37
CA ARG A 53 -11.26 13.34 -7.36
C ARG A 53 -10.72 14.00 -8.63
N ARG A 54 -9.55 13.58 -9.11
CA ARG A 54 -8.93 14.13 -10.33
C ARG A 54 -9.68 13.77 -11.61
N SER A 55 -10.25 12.56 -11.69
CA SER A 55 -11.08 12.19 -12.85
C SER A 55 -12.37 13.01 -12.91
N ARG A 56 -12.97 13.33 -11.76
CA ARG A 56 -14.17 14.19 -11.68
C ARG A 56 -13.90 15.66 -11.99
N ALA A 57 -12.69 16.16 -11.75
CA ALA A 57 -12.34 17.56 -12.05
C ALA A 57 -11.98 17.81 -13.53
N ARG A 58 -11.90 16.75 -14.36
CA ARG A 58 -11.51 16.81 -15.77
C ARG A 58 -12.66 16.51 -16.75
N GLY A 59 -13.84 16.17 -16.25
CA GLY A 59 -15.05 15.92 -17.05
C GLY A 59 -16.13 16.90 -16.67
#